data_AF-A0A2V7CMF9-F1
#
_entry.id   AF-A0A2V7CMF9-F1
#
_cell.length_a   1.000
_cell.length_b   1.000
_cell.length_c   1.000
_cell.angle_alpha   90.00
_cell.angle_beta   90.00
_cell.angle_gamma   90.00
#
_symmetry.space_group_name_H-M   'P 1'
#
loop_
_entity.id
_entity.type
_entity.pdbx_description
1 polymer ?
#
loop_
_entity_poly.entity_id
_entity_poly.type
_entity_poly.pdbx_seq_one_letter_code
_entity_poly.pdbx_strand_id
1 'polypeptide(L)'
;MPQPLEGTFSADHSARLLRNYRFVVERTLRALGGWIALTPELSAKLLMGRHVWDLAQQCDAFGQRLPELRAHAHASEAANPAVAAFMDCLEDAEGPDQTIERLVGVYGVLKPHLLATYRSHLARANAVYEPPTRRILARCIDDERRHIAAGATILRHLGSDPSAAARAAARQKRLDELLAAAGGVTGAGLPADPAAEIEAPRPDLSDDAREFIRLEKAMAAWAIPEGLEDAQRSFAEALVKGDENSARGWLVPGVVVENTAWALLRDGRYSRHATVAFARLGHQRLVKTRLDGPSSSAVVLARWASSQDGWRVAALDVTGRGTARPA
;
A
#
# COMPACT_ATOMS: atom_id res chain seq x y z
N MET A 1 31.34 -28.85 -20.94
CA MET A 1 32.53 -28.25 -20.32
C MET A 1 32.47 -28.49 -18.82
N PRO A 2 33.57 -28.87 -18.15
CA PRO A 2 33.57 -29.01 -16.69
C PRO A 2 33.36 -27.61 -16.10
N GLN A 3 32.33 -27.43 -15.27
CA GLN A 3 32.23 -26.20 -14.48
C GLN A 3 33.43 -26.17 -13.51
N PRO A 4 34.22 -25.11 -13.47
CA PRO A 4 35.29 -25.00 -12.50
C PRO A 4 34.70 -25.12 -11.08
N LEU A 5 35.40 -25.86 -10.22
CA LEU A 5 35.04 -26.02 -8.80
C LEU A 5 35.22 -24.70 -8.03
N GLU A 6 35.95 -23.73 -8.56
CA GLU A 6 35.95 -22.38 -8.03
C GLU A 6 34.59 -21.73 -8.33
N GLY A 7 33.81 -21.49 -7.28
CA GLY A 7 32.59 -20.69 -7.40
C GLY A 7 32.90 -19.29 -7.93
N THR A 8 32.01 -18.75 -8.74
CA THR A 8 32.14 -17.39 -9.31
C THR A 8 32.19 -16.30 -8.24
N PHE A 9 31.73 -16.60 -7.02
CA PHE A 9 31.68 -15.67 -5.89
C PHE A 9 32.45 -16.22 -4.69
N SER A 10 33.26 -15.37 -4.07
CA SER A 10 33.80 -15.63 -2.74
C SER A 10 32.71 -15.47 -1.67
N ALA A 11 32.90 -16.08 -0.50
CA ALA A 11 31.98 -15.91 0.62
C ALA A 11 31.75 -14.42 0.97
N ASP A 12 32.82 -13.62 0.96
CA ASP A 12 32.76 -12.17 1.21
C ASP A 12 31.96 -11.42 0.13
N HIS A 13 32.10 -11.84 -1.14
CA HIS A 13 31.32 -11.27 -2.23
C HIS A 13 29.83 -11.57 -2.05
N SER A 14 29.48 -12.83 -1.78
CA SER A 14 28.09 -13.24 -1.53
C SER A 14 27.53 -12.53 -0.31
N ALA A 15 28.30 -12.39 0.78
CA ALA A 15 27.88 -11.66 1.97
C ALA A 15 27.58 -10.18 1.66
N ARG A 16 28.44 -9.51 0.86
CA ARG A 16 28.20 -8.12 0.44
C ARG A 16 26.92 -7.99 -0.38
N LEU A 17 26.68 -8.87 -1.35
CA LEU A 17 25.45 -8.85 -2.13
C LEU A 17 24.22 -9.01 -1.25
N LEU A 18 24.25 -9.92 -0.27
CA LEU A 18 23.14 -10.17 0.65
C LEU A 18 22.87 -8.97 1.56
N ARG A 19 23.89 -8.24 2.02
CA ARG A 19 23.70 -6.97 2.76
C ARG A 19 23.03 -5.90 1.90
N ASN A 20 23.43 -5.79 0.64
CA ASN A 20 22.84 -4.84 -0.32
C ASN A 20 21.38 -5.18 -0.62
N TYR A 21 21.05 -6.46 -0.81
CA TYR A 21 19.67 -6.91 -1.00
C TYR A 21 18.82 -6.66 0.23
N ARG A 22 19.35 -7.01 1.41
CA ARG A 22 18.63 -6.75 2.66
C ARG A 22 18.35 -5.27 2.85
N PHE A 23 19.30 -4.38 2.56
CA PHE A 23 19.08 -2.94 2.67
C PHE A 23 17.84 -2.47 1.91
N VAL A 24 17.73 -2.82 0.63
CA VAL A 24 16.60 -2.39 -0.20
C VAL A 24 15.30 -3.10 0.18
N VAL A 25 15.35 -4.39 0.53
CA VAL A 25 14.16 -5.17 0.93
C VAL A 25 13.61 -4.68 2.28
N GLU A 26 14.48 -4.42 3.25
CA GLU A 26 14.11 -3.96 4.58
C GLU A 26 13.55 -2.53 4.56
N ARG A 27 14.12 -1.66 3.72
CA ARG A 27 13.57 -0.34 3.45
C ARG A 27 12.21 -0.41 2.76
N THR A 28 12.06 -1.27 1.76
CA THR A 28 10.77 -1.50 1.08
C THR A 28 9.72 -2.06 2.04
N LEU A 29 10.09 -3.00 2.92
CA LEU A 29 9.24 -3.55 3.96
C LEU A 29 8.65 -2.44 4.84
N ARG A 30 9.50 -1.54 5.34
CA ARG A 30 9.08 -0.40 6.15
C ARG A 30 8.19 0.57 5.37
N ALA A 31 8.57 0.89 4.14
CA ALA A 31 7.81 1.79 3.27
C ALA A 31 6.40 1.26 3.02
N LEU A 32 6.26 0.01 2.58
CA LEU A 32 4.94 -0.62 2.36
C LEU A 32 4.13 -0.67 3.66
N GLY A 33 4.75 -1.05 4.78
CA GLY A 33 4.10 -1.09 6.09
C GLY A 33 3.52 0.27 6.51
N GLY A 34 4.30 1.35 6.34
CA GLY A 34 3.87 2.72 6.66
C GLY A 34 2.80 3.25 5.70
N TRP A 35 2.93 2.97 4.41
CA TRP A 35 2.01 3.46 3.38
C TRP A 35 0.62 2.85 3.44
N ILE A 36 0.43 1.68 4.06
CA ILE A 36 -0.90 1.08 4.25
C ILE A 36 -1.87 2.06 4.93
N ALA A 37 -1.40 2.83 5.91
CA ALA A 37 -2.22 3.80 6.62
C ALA A 37 -2.51 5.08 5.79
N LEU A 38 -1.62 5.43 4.86
CA LEU A 38 -1.70 6.65 4.05
C LEU A 38 -2.45 6.47 2.72
N THR A 39 -2.60 5.22 2.29
CA THR A 39 -3.25 4.88 1.03
C THR A 39 -4.77 4.89 1.24
N PRO A 40 -5.59 5.48 0.36
CA PRO A 40 -7.04 5.38 0.45
C PRO A 40 -7.61 4.11 -0.20
N GLU A 41 -7.02 3.65 -1.31
CA GLU A 41 -7.51 2.53 -2.11
C GLU A 41 -7.34 1.18 -1.39
N LEU A 42 -8.45 0.45 -1.20
CA LEU A 42 -8.44 -0.84 -0.51
C LEU A 42 -7.56 -1.84 -1.25
N SER A 43 -7.66 -1.88 -2.57
CA SER A 43 -6.93 -2.83 -3.40
C SER A 43 -5.42 -2.67 -3.26
N ALA A 44 -4.95 -1.42 -3.20
CA ALA A 44 -3.56 -1.09 -2.93
C ALA A 44 -3.14 -1.43 -1.49
N LYS A 45 -3.99 -1.18 -0.48
CA LYS A 45 -3.72 -1.58 0.91
C LYS A 45 -3.52 -3.08 1.06
N LEU A 46 -4.44 -3.87 0.51
CA LEU A 46 -4.40 -5.33 0.61
C LEU A 46 -3.19 -5.91 -0.14
N LEU A 47 -2.85 -5.34 -1.29
CA LEU A 47 -1.62 -5.66 -2.03
C LEU A 47 -0.38 -5.44 -1.16
N MET A 48 -0.23 -4.24 -0.60
CA MET A 48 0.94 -3.92 0.24
C MET A 48 0.98 -4.78 1.51
N GLY A 49 -0.15 -4.95 2.19
CA GLY A 49 -0.24 -5.76 3.41
C GLY A 49 0.17 -7.22 3.18
N ARG A 50 -0.21 -7.81 2.03
CA ARG A 50 0.23 -9.16 1.66
C ARG A 50 1.74 -9.23 1.45
N HIS A 51 2.31 -8.27 0.74
CA HIS A 51 3.73 -8.30 0.38
C HIS A 51 4.66 -7.90 1.55
N VAL A 52 4.16 -7.21 2.57
CA VAL A 52 4.91 -6.94 3.81
C VAL A 52 5.38 -8.25 4.45
N TRP A 53 4.53 -9.28 4.49
CA TRP A 53 4.93 -10.59 5.04
C TRP A 53 6.06 -11.20 4.21
N ASP A 54 5.91 -11.27 2.88
CA ASP A 54 6.91 -11.87 1.99
C ASP A 54 8.26 -11.13 2.08
N LEU A 55 8.25 -9.80 2.16
CA LEU A 55 9.46 -8.99 2.37
C LEU A 55 10.11 -9.27 3.73
N ALA A 56 9.34 -9.48 4.80
CA ALA A 56 9.87 -9.86 6.10
C ALA A 56 10.57 -11.24 6.04
N GLN A 57 9.95 -12.21 5.37
CA GLN A 57 10.55 -13.53 5.16
C GLN A 57 11.86 -13.45 4.35
N GLN A 58 11.94 -12.57 3.37
CA GLN A 58 13.19 -12.33 2.63
C GLN A 58 14.28 -11.71 3.51
N CYS A 59 13.94 -10.69 4.32
CA CYS A 59 14.85 -10.09 5.29
C CYS A 59 15.42 -11.13 6.26
N ASP A 60 14.57 -11.99 6.80
CA ASP A 60 14.97 -13.06 7.72
C ASP A 60 15.86 -14.09 7.02
N ALA A 61 15.51 -14.52 5.81
CA ALA A 61 16.32 -15.45 5.03
C ALA A 61 17.73 -14.90 4.74
N PHE A 62 17.85 -13.63 4.35
CA PHE A 62 19.17 -13.00 4.18
C PHE A 62 19.91 -12.88 5.51
N GLY A 63 19.21 -12.50 6.58
CA GLY A 63 19.78 -12.40 7.92
C GLY A 63 20.33 -13.69 8.48
N GLN A 64 19.62 -14.81 8.28
CA GLN A 64 20.08 -16.14 8.67
C GLN A 64 21.28 -16.59 7.84
N ARG A 65 21.35 -16.21 6.56
CA ARG A 65 22.46 -16.59 5.68
C ARG A 65 23.76 -15.82 5.95
N LEU A 66 23.68 -14.59 6.45
CA LEU A 66 24.87 -13.74 6.67
C LEU A 66 25.90 -14.36 7.66
N PRO A 67 25.53 -14.90 8.82
CA PRO A 67 26.46 -15.58 9.73
C PRO A 67 27.14 -16.80 9.12
N GLU A 68 26.42 -17.55 8.28
CA GLU A 68 27.00 -18.69 7.56
C GLU A 68 28.09 -18.24 6.56
N LEU A 69 28.05 -16.98 6.13
CA LEU A 69 29.05 -16.32 5.30
C LEU A 69 30.03 -15.45 6.11
N ARG A 70 30.08 -15.63 7.43
CA ARG A 70 30.95 -14.88 8.37
C ARG A 70 30.67 -13.36 8.44
N ALA A 71 29.43 -12.96 8.18
CA ALA A 71 28.95 -11.58 8.35
C ALA A 71 27.94 -11.48 9.50
N HIS A 72 27.71 -10.26 10.03
CA HIS A 72 26.74 -10.06 11.10
C HIS A 72 25.30 -10.31 10.64
N ALA A 73 24.51 -11.00 11.46
CA ALA A 73 23.13 -11.40 11.15
C ALA A 73 22.18 -10.23 10.84
N HIS A 74 22.47 -9.02 11.31
CA HIS A 74 21.66 -7.82 11.09
C HIS A 74 22.28 -6.84 10.09
N ALA A 75 23.37 -7.21 9.41
CA ALA A 75 24.05 -6.30 8.52
C ALA A 75 23.17 -5.98 7.29
N SER A 76 22.95 -4.68 7.07
CA SER A 76 22.03 -4.12 6.08
C SER A 76 22.64 -2.80 5.60
N GLU A 77 23.20 -2.80 4.39
CA GLU A 77 24.06 -1.72 3.90
C GLU A 77 23.70 -1.37 2.45
N ALA A 78 23.61 -0.08 2.13
CA ALA A 78 23.50 0.35 0.75
C ALA A 78 24.79 0.01 -0.01
N ALA A 79 24.68 -0.37 -1.29
CA ALA A 79 25.88 -0.65 -2.09
C ALA A 79 26.78 0.58 -2.29
N ASN A 80 26.16 1.76 -2.35
CA ASN A 80 26.80 3.07 -2.47
C ASN A 80 25.79 4.18 -2.06
N PRO A 81 26.23 5.46 -1.90
CA PRO A 81 25.34 6.56 -1.56
C PRO A 81 24.20 6.80 -2.56
N ALA A 82 24.40 6.50 -3.84
CA ALA A 82 23.37 6.66 -4.86
C ALA A 82 22.22 5.64 -4.70
N VAL A 83 22.50 4.42 -4.22
CA VAL A 83 21.45 3.45 -3.84
C VAL A 83 20.62 3.98 -2.67
N ALA A 84 21.24 4.64 -1.69
CA ALA A 84 20.52 5.27 -0.59
C ALA A 84 19.60 6.41 -1.11
N ALA A 85 20.13 7.29 -1.97
CA ALA A 85 19.35 8.36 -2.59
C ALA A 85 18.20 7.85 -3.47
N PHE A 86 18.40 6.74 -4.20
CA PHE A 86 17.32 6.08 -4.93
C PHE A 86 16.21 5.60 -3.98
N MET A 87 16.57 4.96 -2.86
CA MET A 87 15.58 4.51 -1.88
C MET A 87 14.89 5.68 -1.17
N ASP A 88 15.61 6.76 -0.86
CA ASP A 88 15.02 7.99 -0.31
C ASP A 88 14.00 8.58 -1.28
N CYS A 89 14.33 8.65 -2.58
CA CYS A 89 13.40 9.10 -3.59
C CYS A 89 12.23 8.13 -3.75
N LEU A 90 12.43 6.81 -3.71
CA LEU A 90 11.34 5.83 -3.78
C LEU A 90 10.34 6.03 -2.62
N GLU A 91 10.84 6.36 -1.43
CA GLU A 91 10.08 6.50 -0.19
C GLU A 91 9.35 7.85 -0.04
N ASP A 92 9.75 8.88 -0.77
CA ASP A 92 9.27 10.28 -0.61
C ASP A 92 7.77 10.52 -0.93
N ALA A 93 7.06 9.50 -1.42
CA ALA A 93 5.64 9.58 -1.76
C ALA A 93 4.73 9.40 -0.52
N GLU A 94 4.62 10.43 0.32
CA GLU A 94 3.87 10.40 1.59
C GLU A 94 2.46 11.03 1.53
N GLY A 95 2.12 11.76 0.46
CA GLY A 95 0.82 12.42 0.29
C GLY A 95 -0.35 11.44 0.09
N PRO A 96 -1.57 11.75 0.59
CA PRO A 96 -2.72 10.84 0.49
C PRO A 96 -3.18 10.56 -0.95
N ASP A 97 -2.81 11.40 -1.91
CA ASP A 97 -3.12 11.31 -3.34
C ASP A 97 -1.97 10.70 -4.18
N GLN A 98 -0.92 10.21 -3.51
CA GLN A 98 0.29 9.69 -4.14
C GLN A 98 0.37 8.16 -4.24
N THR A 99 -0.79 7.47 -4.22
CA THR A 99 -0.83 6.00 -4.33
C THR A 99 -0.16 5.50 -5.61
N ILE A 100 -0.38 6.18 -6.74
CA ILE A 100 0.19 5.73 -8.02
C ILE A 100 1.72 5.84 -8.03
N GLU A 101 2.28 6.89 -7.42
CA GLU A 101 3.72 7.12 -7.31
C GLU A 101 4.40 6.09 -6.40
N ARG A 102 3.76 5.70 -5.29
CA ARG A 102 4.22 4.60 -4.42
C ARG A 102 4.29 3.28 -5.18
N LEU A 103 3.16 2.91 -5.81
CA LEU A 103 3.02 1.62 -6.45
C LEU A 103 3.93 1.50 -7.68
N VAL A 104 4.06 2.55 -8.50
CA VAL A 104 4.92 2.49 -9.68
C VAL A 104 6.40 2.39 -9.28
N GLY A 105 6.82 3.07 -8.21
CA GLY A 105 8.20 2.99 -7.74
C GLY A 105 8.57 1.59 -7.26
N VAL A 106 7.69 0.92 -6.51
CA VAL A 106 7.95 -0.44 -6.01
C VAL A 106 7.75 -1.47 -7.11
N TYR A 107 6.58 -1.51 -7.73
CA TYR A 107 6.17 -2.61 -8.61
C TYR A 107 6.58 -2.42 -10.09
N GLY A 108 6.81 -1.17 -10.51
CA GLY A 108 7.25 -0.84 -11.87
C GLY A 108 8.76 -0.67 -12.02
N VAL A 109 9.49 -0.34 -10.95
CA VAL A 109 10.93 -0.06 -10.99
C VAL A 109 11.74 -1.01 -10.12
N LEU A 110 11.59 -0.93 -8.78
CA LEU A 110 12.46 -1.67 -7.86
C LEU A 110 12.33 -3.19 -8.00
N LYS A 111 11.10 -3.71 -7.95
CA LYS A 111 10.86 -5.16 -7.96
C LYS A 111 11.29 -5.84 -9.27
N PRO A 112 10.99 -5.28 -10.47
CA PRO A 112 11.56 -5.79 -11.72
C PRO A 112 13.09 -5.84 -11.71
N HIS A 113 13.75 -4.80 -11.17
CA HIS A 113 15.20 -4.80 -11.04
C HIS A 113 15.71 -5.86 -10.06
N LEU A 114 15.03 -6.07 -8.92
CA LEU A 114 15.36 -7.16 -7.99
C LEU A 114 15.23 -8.53 -8.64
N LEU A 115 14.15 -8.78 -9.38
CA LEU A 115 13.94 -10.03 -10.12
C LEU A 115 15.10 -10.31 -11.08
N ALA A 116 15.48 -9.31 -11.90
CA ALA A 116 16.59 -9.43 -12.84
C ALA A 116 17.93 -9.67 -12.11
N THR A 117 18.16 -8.97 -11.00
CA THR A 117 19.35 -9.09 -10.18
C THR A 117 19.47 -10.48 -9.54
N TYR A 118 18.37 -11.01 -8.98
CA TYR A 118 18.33 -12.33 -8.37
C TYR A 118 18.50 -13.45 -9.39
N ARG A 119 17.88 -13.33 -10.58
CA ARG A 119 18.09 -14.28 -11.68
C ARG A 119 19.55 -14.32 -12.12
N SER A 120 20.18 -13.15 -12.31
CA SER A 120 21.60 -13.05 -12.66
C SER A 120 22.50 -13.66 -11.60
N HIS A 121 22.23 -13.39 -10.31
CA HIS A 121 22.97 -14.01 -9.20
C HIS A 121 22.78 -15.53 -9.19
N LEU A 122 21.54 -16.03 -9.28
CA LEU A 122 21.24 -17.46 -9.26
C LEU A 122 21.94 -18.22 -10.41
N ALA A 123 22.02 -17.61 -11.60
CA ALA A 123 22.72 -18.19 -12.75
C ALA A 123 24.23 -18.33 -12.52
N ARG A 124 24.83 -17.44 -11.72
CA ARG A 124 26.28 -17.39 -11.44
C ARG A 124 26.67 -18.08 -10.13
N ALA A 125 25.72 -18.31 -9.23
CA ALA A 125 25.95 -18.95 -7.93
C ALA A 125 26.30 -20.43 -8.11
N ASN A 126 27.35 -20.88 -7.41
CA ASN A 126 27.86 -22.24 -7.57
C ASN A 126 26.87 -23.29 -6.98
N ALA A 127 26.49 -24.28 -7.78
CA ALA A 127 25.51 -25.30 -7.37
C ALA A 127 25.99 -26.24 -6.24
N VAL A 128 27.31 -26.40 -6.09
CA VAL A 128 27.93 -27.29 -5.10
C VAL A 128 28.17 -26.58 -3.77
N TYR A 129 28.71 -25.36 -3.80
CA TYR A 129 29.14 -24.65 -2.58
C TYR A 129 28.13 -23.61 -2.06
N GLU A 130 27.21 -23.15 -2.91
CA GLU A 130 26.16 -22.19 -2.52
C GLU A 130 24.71 -22.72 -2.55
N PRO A 131 24.39 -24.00 -2.26
CA PRO A 131 23.01 -24.48 -2.21
C PRO A 131 22.06 -23.63 -1.33
N PRO A 132 22.45 -23.14 -0.13
CA PRO A 132 21.57 -22.30 0.69
C PRO A 132 21.21 -20.98 -0.01
N THR A 133 22.21 -20.26 -0.53
CA THR A 133 22.00 -19.00 -1.26
C THR A 133 21.10 -19.22 -2.48
N ARG A 134 21.32 -20.29 -3.24
CA ARG A 134 20.50 -20.63 -4.42
C ARG A 134 19.04 -20.88 -4.06
N ARG A 135 18.76 -21.57 -2.94
CA ARG A 135 17.38 -21.80 -2.47
C ARG A 135 16.69 -20.51 -2.03
N ILE A 136 17.42 -19.62 -1.35
CA ILE A 136 16.90 -18.30 -0.95
C ILE A 136 16.56 -17.49 -2.21
N LEU A 137 17.49 -17.37 -3.16
CA LEU A 137 17.27 -16.63 -4.41
C LEU A 137 16.09 -17.18 -5.22
N ALA A 138 15.93 -18.50 -5.30
CA ALA A 138 14.81 -19.11 -6.01
C ALA A 138 13.45 -18.69 -5.41
N ARG A 139 13.35 -18.62 -4.07
CA ARG A 139 12.13 -18.13 -3.39
C ARG A 139 11.91 -16.64 -3.62
N CYS A 140 12.94 -15.82 -3.48
CA CYS A 140 12.86 -14.38 -3.77
C CYS A 140 12.42 -14.12 -5.22
N ILE A 141 12.90 -14.90 -6.19
CA ILE A 141 12.50 -14.78 -7.60
C ILE A 141 11.00 -15.06 -7.77
N ASP A 142 10.47 -16.09 -7.11
CA ASP A 142 9.06 -16.43 -7.17
C ASP A 142 8.19 -15.34 -6.51
N ASP A 143 8.61 -14.82 -5.35
CA ASP A 143 7.96 -13.69 -4.71
C ASP A 143 7.93 -12.46 -5.61
N GLU A 144 9.08 -12.06 -6.19
CA GLU A 144 9.12 -10.87 -7.05
C GLU A 144 8.26 -11.03 -8.31
N ARG A 145 8.21 -12.22 -8.93
CA ARG A 145 7.30 -12.49 -10.04
C ARG A 145 5.84 -12.28 -9.64
N ARG A 146 5.41 -12.85 -8.51
CA ARG A 146 4.04 -12.67 -7.98
C ARG A 146 3.76 -11.20 -7.69
N HIS A 147 4.68 -10.52 -7.01
CA HIS A 147 4.53 -9.12 -6.63
C HIS A 147 4.40 -8.20 -7.84
N ILE A 148 5.24 -8.38 -8.87
CA ILE A 148 5.20 -7.60 -10.10
C ILE A 148 3.88 -7.82 -10.83
N ALA A 149 3.44 -9.08 -10.99
CA ALA A 149 2.18 -9.39 -11.68
C ALA A 149 0.96 -8.79 -10.97
N ALA A 150 0.90 -8.92 -9.64
CA ALA A 150 -0.15 -8.35 -8.82
C ALA A 150 -0.13 -6.81 -8.85
N GLY A 151 1.05 -6.21 -8.67
CA GLY A 151 1.25 -4.76 -8.73
C GLY A 151 0.88 -4.16 -10.08
N ALA A 152 1.28 -4.78 -11.19
CA ALA A 152 0.89 -4.36 -12.53
C ALA A 152 -0.63 -4.40 -12.75
N THR A 153 -1.32 -5.37 -12.13
CA THR A 153 -2.78 -5.46 -12.19
C THR A 153 -3.46 -4.32 -11.44
N ILE A 154 -3.00 -3.99 -10.23
CA ILE A 154 -3.52 -2.85 -9.46
C ILE A 154 -3.17 -1.52 -10.14
N LEU A 155 -1.95 -1.35 -10.65
CA LEU A 155 -1.52 -0.16 -11.38
C LEU A 155 -2.41 0.11 -12.61
N ARG A 156 -2.77 -0.92 -13.39
CA ARG A 156 -3.71 -0.76 -14.51
C ARG A 156 -5.11 -0.35 -14.06
N HIS A 157 -5.59 -0.87 -12.93
CA HIS A 157 -6.90 -0.50 -12.37
C HIS A 157 -6.93 0.97 -11.93
N LEU A 158 -5.89 1.42 -11.22
CA LEU A 158 -5.78 2.79 -10.73
C LEU A 158 -5.40 3.81 -11.81
N GLY A 159 -4.64 3.39 -12.82
CA GLY A 159 -4.15 4.22 -13.93
C GLY A 159 -5.15 4.39 -15.09
N SER A 160 -6.44 4.20 -14.84
CA SER A 160 -7.49 4.38 -15.88
C SER A 160 -7.71 5.84 -16.26
N ASP A 161 -7.35 6.78 -15.39
CA ASP A 161 -7.34 8.23 -15.64
C ASP A 161 -6.00 8.66 -16.30
N PRO A 162 -6.04 9.40 -17.44
CA PRO A 162 -4.84 9.93 -18.10
C PRO A 162 -3.90 10.73 -17.18
N SER A 163 -4.44 11.46 -16.21
CA SER A 163 -3.60 12.23 -15.26
C SER A 163 -2.79 11.29 -14.35
N ALA A 164 -3.42 10.25 -13.81
CA ALA A 164 -2.73 9.22 -13.02
C ALA A 164 -1.66 8.48 -13.84
N ALA A 165 -1.97 8.14 -15.10
CA ALA A 165 -1.02 7.50 -16.00
C ALA A 165 0.21 8.39 -16.29
N ALA A 166 0.01 9.70 -16.50
CA ALA A 166 1.11 10.64 -16.71
C ALA A 166 2.00 10.78 -15.47
N ARG A 167 1.40 10.86 -14.27
CA ARG A 167 2.15 10.89 -13.00
C ARG A 167 2.96 9.61 -12.79
N ALA A 168 2.37 8.44 -13.07
CA ALA A 168 3.06 7.16 -12.99
C ALA A 168 4.28 7.12 -13.91
N ALA A 169 4.13 7.52 -15.17
CA ALA A 169 5.22 7.53 -16.15
C ALA A 169 6.35 8.50 -15.75
N ALA A 170 6.01 9.71 -15.30
CA ALA A 170 6.98 10.70 -14.84
C ALA A 170 7.77 10.19 -13.61
N ARG A 171 7.07 9.56 -12.67
CA ARG A 171 7.67 8.97 -11.47
C ARG A 171 8.59 7.79 -11.82
N GLN A 172 8.12 6.89 -12.69
CA GLN A 172 8.90 5.75 -13.16
C GLN A 172 10.20 6.21 -13.80
N LYS A 173 10.13 7.14 -14.77
CA LYS A 173 11.31 7.69 -15.45
C LYS A 173 12.34 8.24 -14.46
N ARG A 174 11.91 9.05 -13.49
CA ARG A 174 12.82 9.63 -12.48
C ARG A 174 13.51 8.55 -11.64
N LEU A 175 12.77 7.51 -11.23
CA LEU A 175 13.32 6.42 -10.45
C LEU A 175 14.25 5.52 -11.27
N ASP A 176 13.93 5.26 -12.54
CA ASP A 176 14.80 4.53 -13.47
C ASP A 176 16.14 5.26 -13.67
N GLU A 177 16.12 6.58 -13.85
CA GLU A 177 17.32 7.42 -13.95
C GLU A 177 18.20 7.32 -12.70
N LEU A 178 17.59 7.39 -11.50
CA LEU A 178 18.31 7.24 -10.23
C LEU A 178 18.87 5.83 -10.04
N LEU A 179 18.10 4.81 -10.38
CA LEU A 179 18.53 3.40 -10.27
C LEU A 179 19.69 3.10 -11.23
N ALA A 180 19.63 3.63 -12.45
CA ALA A 180 20.72 3.54 -13.42
C ALA A 180 21.97 4.25 -12.92
N ALA A 181 21.85 5.48 -12.42
CA ALA A 181 22.96 6.24 -11.84
C ALA A 181 23.58 5.54 -10.63
N ALA A 182 22.78 4.81 -9.85
CA ALA A 182 23.26 4.01 -8.73
C ALA A 182 24.01 2.73 -9.15
N GLY A 183 23.95 2.33 -10.42
CA GLY A 183 24.46 1.05 -10.90
C GLY A 183 23.59 -0.13 -10.44
N GLY A 184 22.28 0.09 -10.31
CA GLY A 184 21.35 -0.87 -9.71
C GLY A 184 21.52 -1.01 -8.20
N VAL A 185 20.71 -1.86 -7.57
CA VAL A 185 20.74 -2.08 -6.10
C VAL A 185 22.06 -2.65 -5.56
N THR A 186 22.92 -3.18 -6.44
CA THR A 186 24.23 -3.74 -6.09
C THR A 186 25.39 -2.81 -6.40
N GLY A 187 25.15 -1.69 -7.09
CA GLY A 187 26.21 -0.79 -7.57
C GLY A 187 27.10 -1.37 -8.67
N ALA A 188 26.75 -2.53 -9.24
CA ALA A 188 27.57 -3.27 -10.21
C ALA A 188 27.04 -3.18 -11.65
N GLY A 189 26.08 -2.29 -11.91
CA GLY A 189 25.41 -2.14 -13.20
C GLY A 189 24.06 -2.85 -13.26
N LEU A 190 23.27 -2.50 -14.28
CA LEU A 190 21.97 -3.12 -14.54
C LEU A 190 22.18 -4.51 -15.21
N PRO A 191 21.49 -5.57 -14.78
CA PRO A 191 21.53 -6.86 -15.45
C PRO A 191 21.13 -6.74 -16.92
N ALA A 192 21.74 -7.56 -17.79
CA ALA A 192 21.54 -7.50 -19.24
C ALA A 192 20.10 -7.84 -19.70
N ASP A 193 19.21 -8.27 -18.80
CA ASP A 193 17.83 -8.55 -19.16
C ASP A 193 16.84 -8.31 -18.01
N PRO A 194 16.25 -7.11 -17.90
CA PRO A 194 15.14 -6.85 -17.00
C PRO A 194 13.80 -7.43 -17.52
N ALA A 195 13.75 -7.89 -18.78
CA ALA A 195 12.52 -8.17 -19.52
C ALA A 195 12.34 -9.64 -19.96
N ALA A 196 13.35 -10.52 -19.77
CA ALA A 196 13.26 -11.95 -20.05
C ALA A 196 11.99 -12.52 -19.40
N GLU A 197 11.00 -12.74 -20.27
CA GLU A 197 9.61 -13.11 -20.04
C GLU A 197 9.24 -13.15 -18.55
N ILE A 198 8.41 -12.18 -18.14
CA ILE A 198 7.52 -12.41 -17.00
C ILE A 198 6.57 -13.53 -17.45
N GLU A 199 7.08 -14.76 -17.32
CA GLU A 199 6.33 -15.99 -17.55
C GLU A 199 5.05 -15.85 -16.73
N ALA A 200 3.90 -16.08 -17.38
CA ALA A 200 2.62 -15.95 -16.71
C ALA A 200 2.67 -16.80 -15.43
N PRO A 201 2.24 -16.24 -14.27
CA PRO A 201 2.32 -16.96 -13.01
C PRO A 201 1.64 -18.33 -13.17
N ARG A 202 2.25 -19.36 -12.58
CA ARG A 202 1.60 -20.68 -12.53
C ARG A 202 0.23 -20.50 -11.87
N PRO A 203 -0.85 -21.10 -12.41
CA PRO A 203 -2.22 -20.84 -11.98
C PRO A 203 -2.55 -21.34 -10.55
N ASP A 204 -1.58 -21.73 -9.72
CA ASP A 204 -1.80 -22.15 -8.32
C ASP A 204 -1.51 -21.07 -7.27
N LEU A 205 -1.19 -19.84 -7.67
CA LEU A 205 -1.01 -18.72 -6.75
C LEU A 205 -2.15 -17.73 -6.95
N SER A 206 -3.14 -17.82 -6.06
CA SER A 206 -4.31 -16.94 -5.90
C SER A 206 -4.23 -15.63 -6.67
N ASP A 207 -5.21 -15.38 -7.54
CA ASP A 207 -5.43 -14.13 -8.30
C ASP A 207 -5.83 -12.97 -7.35
N ASP A 208 -4.98 -12.71 -6.36
CA ASP A 208 -5.22 -11.84 -5.21
C ASP A 208 -5.53 -10.42 -5.66
N ALA A 209 -4.83 -9.91 -6.67
CA ALA A 209 -5.02 -8.54 -7.15
C ALA A 209 -6.42 -8.31 -7.74
N ARG A 210 -6.94 -9.25 -8.55
CA ARG A 210 -8.29 -9.12 -9.11
C ARG A 210 -9.36 -9.29 -8.02
N GLU A 211 -9.13 -10.17 -7.05
CA GLU A 211 -10.00 -10.28 -5.88
C GLU A 211 -10.04 -8.97 -5.10
N PHE A 212 -8.88 -8.35 -4.84
CA PHE A 212 -8.80 -7.09 -4.12
C PHE A 212 -9.52 -5.95 -4.85
N ILE A 213 -9.39 -5.89 -6.17
CA ILE A 213 -10.15 -4.96 -7.02
C ILE A 213 -11.65 -5.25 -6.90
N ARG A 214 -12.06 -6.53 -6.92
CA ARG A 214 -13.47 -6.90 -6.76
C ARG A 214 -14.00 -6.48 -5.40
N LEU A 215 -13.25 -6.70 -4.32
CA LEU A 215 -13.60 -6.27 -2.97
C LEU A 215 -13.70 -4.74 -2.87
N GLU A 216 -12.78 -4.00 -3.49
CA GLU A 216 -12.83 -2.54 -3.52
C GLU A 216 -14.07 -2.04 -4.27
N LYS A 217 -14.38 -2.62 -5.43
CA LYS A 217 -15.59 -2.31 -6.20
C LYS A 217 -16.86 -2.69 -5.45
N ALA A 218 -16.86 -3.83 -4.75
CA ALA A 218 -17.96 -4.24 -3.90
C ALA A 218 -18.13 -3.28 -2.72
N MET A 219 -17.05 -2.74 -2.16
CA MET A 219 -17.11 -1.71 -1.11
C MET A 219 -17.61 -0.34 -1.61
N ALA A 220 -17.59 -0.08 -2.92
CA ALA A 220 -18.26 1.09 -3.47
C ALA A 220 -19.78 1.06 -3.25
N ALA A 221 -20.35 -0.14 -3.05
CA ALA A 221 -21.72 -0.35 -2.61
C ALA A 221 -21.71 -1.07 -1.25
N TRP A 222 -21.70 -0.30 -0.16
CA TRP A 222 -21.85 -0.86 1.17
C TRP A 222 -23.13 -1.70 1.25
N ALA A 223 -23.06 -2.89 1.85
CA ALA A 223 -24.24 -3.74 2.11
C ALA A 223 -25.12 -3.18 3.23
N ILE A 224 -25.51 -1.91 3.10
CA ILE A 224 -26.40 -1.19 3.99
C ILE A 224 -27.82 -1.68 3.68
N PRO A 225 -28.62 -2.08 4.68
CA PRO A 225 -30.04 -2.39 4.46
C PRO A 225 -30.76 -1.20 3.81
N GLU A 226 -31.62 -1.43 2.82
CA GLU A 226 -32.29 -0.34 2.06
C GLU A 226 -32.90 0.74 2.97
N GLY A 227 -33.64 0.33 4.02
CA GLY A 227 -34.23 1.29 4.97
C GLY A 227 -33.22 2.09 5.80
N LEU A 228 -32.00 1.59 6.01
CA LEU A 228 -30.92 2.34 6.64
C LEU A 228 -30.23 3.26 5.63
N GLU A 229 -30.11 2.85 4.38
CA GLU A 229 -29.47 3.65 3.35
C GLU A 229 -30.22 4.97 3.13
N ASP A 230 -31.54 4.92 3.05
CA ASP A 230 -32.38 6.11 2.87
C ASP A 230 -32.40 7.02 4.10
N ALA A 231 -32.42 6.43 5.30
CA ALA A 231 -32.30 7.17 6.56
C ALA A 231 -30.94 7.89 6.64
N GLN A 232 -29.85 7.18 6.30
CA GLN A 232 -28.50 7.73 6.26
C GLN A 232 -28.35 8.83 5.21
N ARG A 233 -28.92 8.65 4.01
CA ARG A 233 -28.91 9.64 2.94
C ARG A 233 -29.59 10.93 3.41
N SER A 234 -30.79 10.82 3.94
CA SER A 234 -31.57 11.95 4.47
C SER A 234 -30.86 12.67 5.61
N PHE A 235 -30.25 11.91 6.54
CA PHE A 235 -29.45 12.46 7.63
C PHE A 235 -28.21 13.21 7.10
N ALA A 236 -27.46 12.62 6.17
CA ALA A 236 -26.27 13.25 5.59
C ALA A 236 -26.61 14.51 4.77
N GLU A 237 -27.73 14.51 4.05
CA GLU A 237 -28.21 15.70 3.34
C GLU A 237 -28.58 16.84 4.28
N ALA A 238 -29.20 16.55 5.43
CA ALA A 238 -29.46 17.55 6.47
C ALA A 238 -28.15 18.16 6.99
N LEU A 239 -27.12 17.33 7.22
CA LEU A 239 -25.79 17.81 7.62
C LEU A 239 -25.13 18.67 6.55
N VAL A 240 -25.21 18.30 5.27
CA VAL A 240 -24.67 19.10 4.17
C VAL A 240 -25.38 20.45 4.05
N LYS A 241 -26.69 20.49 4.26
CA LYS A 241 -27.49 21.73 4.25
C LYS A 241 -27.30 22.60 5.50
N GLY A 242 -26.61 22.11 6.53
CA GLY A 242 -26.51 22.77 7.83
C GLY A 242 -27.83 22.81 8.60
N ASP A 243 -28.79 21.95 8.26
CA ASP A 243 -30.10 21.85 8.93
C ASP A 243 -30.00 20.96 10.17
N GLU A 244 -29.56 21.58 11.27
CA GLU A 244 -29.39 20.90 12.56
C GLU A 244 -30.71 20.33 13.10
N ASN A 245 -31.85 20.99 12.86
CA ASN A 245 -33.15 20.52 13.35
C ASN A 245 -33.54 19.21 12.65
N SER A 246 -33.41 19.16 11.32
CA SER A 246 -33.65 17.93 10.56
C SER A 246 -32.67 16.82 10.95
N ALA A 247 -31.39 17.13 11.17
CA ALA A 247 -30.40 16.16 11.63
C ALA A 247 -30.72 15.61 13.03
N ARG A 248 -31.13 16.47 13.97
CA ARG A 248 -31.55 16.08 15.33
C ARG A 248 -32.78 15.19 15.33
N GLY A 249 -33.68 15.34 14.36
CA GLY A 249 -34.85 14.48 14.18
C GLY A 249 -34.52 13.00 13.94
N TRP A 250 -33.30 12.69 13.51
CA TRP A 250 -32.84 11.31 13.32
C TRP A 250 -32.25 10.66 14.59
N LEU A 251 -31.96 11.44 15.63
CA LEU A 251 -31.42 10.91 16.87
C LEU A 251 -32.47 10.11 17.64
N VAL A 252 -32.03 9.08 18.36
CA VAL A 252 -32.87 8.44 19.38
C VAL A 252 -33.22 9.48 20.47
N PRO A 253 -34.47 9.55 20.95
CA PRO A 253 -34.84 10.47 22.03
C PRO A 253 -33.92 10.34 23.25
N GLY A 254 -33.42 11.47 23.74
CA GLY A 254 -32.52 11.52 24.90
C GLY A 254 -31.04 11.28 24.59
N VAL A 255 -30.65 11.01 23.34
CA VAL A 255 -29.23 10.97 22.95
C VAL A 255 -28.64 12.38 23.05
N VAL A 256 -27.60 12.50 23.87
CA VAL A 256 -26.80 13.73 23.97
C VAL A 256 -25.62 13.60 23.01
N VAL A 257 -25.58 14.49 22.02
CA VAL A 257 -24.42 14.69 21.15
C VAL A 257 -23.65 15.88 21.68
N GLU A 258 -22.32 15.76 21.78
CA GLU A 258 -21.48 16.85 22.29
C GLU A 258 -21.67 18.14 21.50
N ASN A 259 -21.74 19.28 22.19
CA ASN A 259 -21.91 20.59 21.54
C ASN A 259 -20.77 20.90 20.56
N THR A 260 -19.57 20.41 20.85
CA THR A 260 -18.38 20.49 19.99
C THR A 260 -18.61 19.83 18.63
N ALA A 261 -19.28 18.68 18.60
CA ALA A 261 -19.62 17.98 17.36
C ALA A 261 -20.60 18.78 16.50
N TRP A 262 -21.63 19.37 17.13
CA TRP A 262 -22.58 20.25 16.42
C TRP A 262 -21.92 21.54 15.91
N ALA A 263 -21.03 22.15 16.70
CA ALA A 263 -20.27 23.32 16.28
C ALA A 263 -19.41 23.02 15.05
N LEU A 264 -18.67 21.90 15.05
CA LEU A 264 -17.87 21.47 13.88
C LEU A 264 -18.71 21.25 12.62
N LEU A 265 -19.92 20.70 12.77
CA LEU A 265 -20.84 20.50 11.66
C LEU A 265 -21.43 21.83 11.16
N ARG A 266 -21.70 22.78 12.06
CA ARG A 266 -22.27 24.08 11.73
C ARG A 266 -21.27 25.03 11.06
N ASP A 267 -20.01 24.99 11.50
CA ASP A 267 -18.97 25.91 11.03
C ASP A 267 -18.40 25.51 9.66
N GLY A 268 -18.59 24.25 9.25
CA GLY A 268 -18.18 23.76 7.94
C GLY A 268 -19.16 24.11 6.83
N ARG A 269 -18.65 24.46 5.64
CA ARG A 269 -19.46 24.65 4.43
C ARG A 269 -19.35 23.42 3.54
N TYR A 270 -20.18 22.42 3.79
CA TYR A 270 -20.19 21.19 3.01
C TYR A 270 -21.07 21.33 1.76
N SER A 271 -20.70 20.58 0.71
CA SER A 271 -21.39 20.59 -0.59
C SER A 271 -21.80 19.20 -1.05
N ARG A 272 -21.18 18.16 -0.48
CA ARG A 272 -21.47 16.76 -0.79
C ARG A 272 -21.17 15.88 0.42
N HIS A 273 -21.71 14.67 0.39
CA HIS A 273 -21.38 13.61 1.33
C HIS A 273 -21.04 12.32 0.58
N ALA A 274 -20.28 11.44 1.23
CA ALA A 274 -20.04 10.08 0.78
C ALA A 274 -20.00 9.13 1.98
N THR A 275 -20.67 7.99 1.86
CA THR A 275 -20.48 6.90 2.83
C THR A 275 -19.12 6.26 2.56
N VAL A 276 -18.22 6.34 3.54
CA VAL A 276 -16.83 5.90 3.42
C VAL A 276 -16.51 4.67 4.29
N ALA A 277 -17.43 4.27 5.17
CA ALA A 277 -17.38 2.97 5.83
C ALA A 277 -18.77 2.52 6.30
N PHE A 278 -19.00 1.22 6.28
CA PHE A 278 -20.13 0.57 6.94
C PHE A 278 -19.64 -0.65 7.73
N ALA A 279 -20.11 -0.80 8.97
CA ALA A 279 -19.83 -1.97 9.78
C ALA A 279 -21.06 -2.40 10.60
N ARG A 280 -21.16 -3.70 10.88
CA ARG A 280 -22.14 -4.26 11.80
C ARG A 280 -21.46 -4.58 13.13
N LEU A 281 -21.94 -3.98 14.23
CA LEU A 281 -21.46 -4.24 15.58
C LEU A 281 -22.64 -4.67 16.44
N GLY A 282 -22.81 -5.99 16.62
CA GLY A 282 -24.00 -6.54 17.27
C GLY A 282 -25.30 -6.12 16.57
N HIS A 283 -26.17 -5.44 17.31
CA HIS A 283 -27.44 -4.89 16.80
C HIS A 283 -27.30 -3.50 16.16
N GLN A 284 -26.18 -2.82 16.35
CA GLN A 284 -25.94 -1.51 15.77
C GLN A 284 -25.34 -1.62 14.37
N ARG A 285 -25.51 -0.55 13.60
CA ARG A 285 -24.88 -0.33 12.31
C ARG A 285 -24.06 0.95 12.38
N LEU A 286 -22.76 0.82 12.16
CA LEU A 286 -21.85 1.96 12.15
C LEU A 286 -21.75 2.44 10.71
N VAL A 287 -22.08 3.70 10.48
CA VAL A 287 -21.94 4.35 9.19
C VAL A 287 -21.00 5.53 9.33
N LYS A 288 -19.88 5.48 8.61
CA LYS A 288 -18.92 6.57 8.53
C LYS A 288 -19.19 7.37 7.27
N THR A 289 -19.50 8.64 7.44
CA THR A 289 -19.84 9.57 6.36
C THR A 289 -18.80 10.66 6.30
N ARG A 290 -18.19 10.86 5.12
CA ARG A 290 -17.35 12.02 4.84
C ARG A 290 -18.23 13.13 4.28
N LEU A 291 -18.10 14.33 4.83
CA LEU A 291 -18.68 15.57 4.33
C LEU A 291 -17.55 16.40 3.71
N ASP A 292 -17.72 16.83 2.47
CA ASP A 292 -16.71 17.61 1.75
C ASP A 292 -17.27 18.96 1.30
N GLY A 293 -16.44 19.99 1.45
CA GLY A 293 -16.68 21.35 1.01
C GLY A 293 -15.44 21.98 0.37
N PRO A 294 -15.54 23.18 -0.21
CA PRO A 294 -14.41 23.86 -0.85
C PRO A 294 -13.21 24.10 0.08
N SER A 295 -13.45 24.29 1.38
CA SER A 295 -12.43 24.62 2.38
C SER A 295 -12.63 23.91 3.72
N SER A 296 -13.54 22.94 3.79
CA SER A 296 -13.88 22.21 5.02
C SER A 296 -14.12 20.73 4.71
N SER A 297 -13.67 19.86 5.59
CA SER A 297 -14.03 18.44 5.56
C SER A 297 -14.27 17.94 6.98
N ALA A 298 -15.32 17.13 7.12
CA ALA A 298 -15.63 16.44 8.36
C ALA A 298 -15.94 14.98 8.07
N VAL A 299 -15.76 14.16 9.09
CA VAL A 299 -16.05 12.75 9.13
C VAL A 299 -16.97 12.52 10.31
N VAL A 300 -18.14 12.00 9.99
CA VAL A 300 -19.22 11.71 10.93
C VAL A 300 -19.34 10.20 11.06
N LEU A 301 -19.17 9.68 12.27
CA LEU A 301 -19.44 8.29 12.61
C LEU A 301 -20.78 8.22 13.34
N ALA A 302 -21.81 7.73 12.64
CA ALA A 302 -23.13 7.49 13.21
C ALA A 302 -23.29 6.02 13.59
N ARG A 303 -23.71 5.76 14.83
CA ARG A 303 -24.15 4.45 15.30
C ARG A 303 -25.66 4.38 15.19
N TRP A 304 -26.15 3.64 14.22
CA TRP A 304 -27.57 3.45 13.95
C TRP A 304 -28.13 2.23 14.68
N ALA A 305 -29.34 2.38 15.22
CA ALA A 305 -30.14 1.33 15.79
C ALA A 305 -31.47 1.22 15.02
N SER A 306 -31.95 0.00 14.82
CA SER A 306 -33.28 -0.24 14.25
C SER A 306 -34.31 -0.26 15.38
N SER A 307 -35.42 0.47 15.21
CA SER A 307 -36.62 0.37 16.06
C SER A 307 -37.85 0.02 15.21
N GLN A 308 -39.03 -0.05 15.85
CA GLN A 308 -40.30 -0.23 15.13
C GLN A 308 -40.63 0.96 14.20
N ASP A 309 -40.10 2.15 14.52
CA ASP A 309 -40.31 3.39 13.75
C ASP A 309 -39.22 3.64 12.69
N GLY A 310 -38.38 2.64 12.42
CA GLY A 310 -37.29 2.71 11.46
C GLY A 310 -35.91 2.89 12.09
N TRP A 311 -34.96 3.41 11.31
CA TRP A 311 -33.57 3.59 11.76
C TRP A 311 -33.38 4.95 12.44
N ARG A 312 -32.68 4.93 13.58
CA ARG A 312 -32.33 6.13 14.35
C ARG A 312 -30.87 6.10 14.78
N VAL A 313 -30.26 7.29 14.90
CA VAL A 313 -28.88 7.48 15.35
C VAL A 313 -28.85 7.42 16.88
N ALA A 314 -28.27 6.34 17.42
CA ALA A 314 -28.09 6.12 18.86
C ALA A 314 -26.86 6.82 19.42
N ALA A 315 -25.87 7.14 18.58
CA ALA A 315 -24.73 7.95 18.94
C ALA A 315 -24.07 8.55 17.70
N LEU A 316 -23.43 9.71 17.87
CA LEU A 316 -22.80 10.47 16.82
C LEU A 316 -21.44 10.99 17.29
N ASP A 317 -20.39 10.60 16.58
CA ASP A 317 -19.03 11.09 16.80
C ASP A 317 -18.59 11.89 15.56
N VAL A 318 -18.05 13.10 15.75
CA VAL A 318 -17.66 13.99 14.64
C VAL A 318 -16.20 14.37 14.80
N THR A 319 -15.45 14.23 13.70
CA THR A 319 -14.08 14.71 13.58
C THR A 319 -13.97 15.55 12.32
N GLY A 320 -13.27 16.68 12.34
CA GLY A 320 -13.19 17.52 11.14
C GLY A 320 -12.08 18.56 11.21
N ARG A 321 -11.71 19.08 10.03
CA ARG A 321 -10.93 20.33 9.91
C ARG A 321 -11.91 21.47 9.66
N GLY A 322 -12.25 22.19 10.73
CA GLY A 322 -12.78 23.55 10.65
C GLY A 322 -11.62 24.54 10.54
N THR A 323 -11.83 25.67 9.87
CA THR A 323 -10.84 26.76 9.83
C THR A 323 -10.64 27.32 11.24
N ALA A 324 -9.61 26.87 11.94
CA ALA A 324 -9.05 27.59 13.07
C ALA A 324 -7.66 28.13 12.68
N ARG A 325 -7.63 29.39 12.26
CA ARG A 325 -6.57 30.33 12.63
C ARG A 325 -7.24 31.67 12.95
N PRO A 326 -7.49 32.00 14.22
CA PRO A 326 -7.36 33.38 14.66
C PRO A 326 -5.88 33.76 14.55
N ALA A 327 -5.64 35.06 14.31
CA ALA A 327 -4.33 35.67 14.10
C ALA A 327 -3.29 35.32 15.17
#